data_AF-A0A957TU64-F1
#
_entry.id   AF-A0A957TU64-F1
#
_cell.length_a   1.000
_cell.length_b   1.000
_cell.length_c   1.000
_cell.angle_alpha   90.00
_cell.angle_beta   90.00
_cell.angle_gamma   90.00
#
_symmetry.space_group_name_H-M   'P 1'
#
loop_
_entity.id
_entity.type
_entity.pdbx_description
1 polymer ?
#
loop_
_entity_poly.entity_id
_entity_poly.type
_entity_poly.pdbx_seq_one_letter_code
_entity_poly.pdbx_strand_id
1 'polypeptide(L)'
;MTEETQEMTVAEVLAAFSERGPYRRDAVEAALAQPEAMIPELIGLLTQVRDDPDAFVEDPAPLYALFLLSHLKATAAHTVIADLLRLGEWAQYIFGDLITEEFSTFLYRTYDNDPEPVKALLADRTAGDFARAVGADVLV
;
A
#
# COMPACT_ATOMS: atom_id res chain seq x y z
N MET A 1 -12.93 32.36 -6.51
CA MET A 1 -13.77 31.64 -5.52
C MET A 1 -12.83 30.63 -4.92
N THR A 2 -12.22 30.97 -3.79
CA THR A 2 -11.31 30.07 -3.07
C THR A 2 -12.20 29.02 -2.42
N GLU A 3 -12.13 27.79 -2.92
CA GLU A 3 -12.67 26.63 -2.22
C GLU A 3 -11.92 26.58 -0.88
N GLU A 4 -12.62 26.92 0.22
CA GLU A 4 -12.18 26.56 1.55
C GLU A 4 -12.14 25.03 1.57
N THR A 5 -10.95 24.45 1.40
CA THR A 5 -10.71 23.04 1.66
C THR A 5 -11.10 22.81 3.11
N GLN A 6 -12.27 22.22 3.33
CA GLN A 6 -12.69 21.79 4.65
C GLN A 6 -11.64 20.77 5.13
N GLU A 7 -10.90 21.09 6.20
CA GLU A 7 -9.86 20.21 6.74
C GLU A 7 -10.48 18.87 7.13
N MET A 8 -10.21 17.82 6.37
CA MET A 8 -10.64 16.46 6.69
C MET A 8 -9.74 15.88 7.78
N THR A 9 -10.36 15.30 8.81
CA THR A 9 -9.64 14.55 9.83
C THR A 9 -9.08 13.24 9.24
N VAL A 10 -8.08 12.67 9.91
CA VAL A 10 -7.49 11.38 9.49
C VAL A 10 -8.56 10.28 9.38
N ALA A 11 -9.49 10.22 10.33
CA ALA A 11 -10.57 9.23 10.31
C ALA A 11 -11.52 9.41 9.12
N GLU A 12 -11.84 10.65 8.76
CA GLU A 12 -12.68 10.95 7.59
C GLU A 12 -11.97 10.59 6.28
N VAL A 13 -10.65 10.83 6.20
CA VAL A 13 -9.83 10.42 5.06
C VAL A 13 -9.83 8.89 4.89
N LEU A 14 -9.58 8.15 5.96
CA LEU A 14 -9.58 6.68 5.92
C LEU A 14 -10.96 6.11 5.57
N ALA A 15 -12.02 6.66 6.15
CA ALA A 15 -13.39 6.27 5.84
C ALA A 15 -13.69 6.50 4.35
N ALA A 16 -13.32 7.67 3.80
CA ALA A 16 -13.53 7.99 2.40
C ALA A 16 -12.79 7.01 1.46
N PHE A 17 -11.60 6.54 1.82
CA PHE A 17 -10.86 5.56 1.02
C PHE A 17 -11.52 4.19 0.95
N SER A 18 -12.38 3.82 1.91
CA SER A 18 -13.10 2.55 1.91
C SER A 18 -14.40 2.61 1.09
N GLU A 19 -14.84 3.82 0.71
CA GLU A 19 -16.06 3.98 -0.06
C GLU A 19 -15.84 3.65 -1.53
N ARG A 20 -16.68 2.76 -2.07
CA ARG A 20 -16.71 2.50 -3.52
C ARG A 20 -17.15 3.73 -4.30
N GLY A 21 -16.72 3.81 -5.56
CA GLY A 21 -17.14 4.85 -6.50
C GLY A 21 -15.96 5.66 -7.05
N PRO A 22 -16.16 6.95 -7.40
CA PRO A 22 -15.14 7.74 -8.07
C PRO A 22 -13.89 7.96 -7.21
N TYR A 23 -12.79 8.32 -7.86
CA TYR A 23 -11.56 8.68 -7.18
C TYR A 23 -11.79 9.81 -6.15
N ARG A 24 -11.35 9.60 -4.91
CA ARG A 24 -11.54 10.51 -3.77
C ARG A 24 -10.42 11.56 -3.74
N ARG A 25 -10.45 12.48 -4.72
CA ARG A 25 -9.43 13.54 -4.85
C ARG A 25 -9.26 14.34 -3.56
N ASP A 26 -10.35 14.82 -2.97
CA ASP A 26 -10.29 15.68 -1.79
C ASP A 26 -9.66 14.94 -0.59
N ALA A 27 -9.98 13.65 -0.41
CA ALA A 27 -9.38 12.82 0.64
C ALA A 27 -7.88 12.58 0.39
N VAL A 28 -7.46 12.42 -0.87
CA VAL A 28 -6.03 12.32 -1.22
C VAL A 28 -5.30 13.63 -0.97
N GLU A 29 -5.88 14.77 -1.37
CA GLU A 29 -5.29 16.09 -1.10
C GLU A 29 -5.17 16.35 0.40
N ALA A 30 -6.20 16.01 1.18
CA ALA A 30 -6.15 16.07 2.63
C ALA A 30 -5.08 15.15 3.23
N ALA A 31 -4.97 13.90 2.76
CA ALA A 31 -3.92 12.97 3.21
C ALA A 31 -2.51 13.51 2.98
N LEU A 32 -2.26 14.10 1.79
CA LEU A 32 -0.98 14.69 1.42
C LEU A 32 -0.65 15.98 2.19
N ALA A 33 -1.66 16.67 2.71
CA ALA A 33 -1.48 17.88 3.52
C ALA A 33 -1.06 17.60 4.97
N GLN A 34 -1.21 16.36 5.48
CA GLN A 34 -0.87 15.97 6.86
C GLN A 34 -0.09 14.64 6.94
N PRO A 35 1.09 14.54 6.28
CA PRO A 35 1.79 13.27 6.12
C PRO A 35 2.22 12.63 7.44
N GLU A 36 2.60 13.40 8.46
CA GLU A 36 3.04 12.89 9.76
C GLU A 36 1.93 12.13 10.49
N ALA A 37 0.68 12.60 10.36
CA ALA A 37 -0.48 11.96 10.95
C ALA A 37 -0.97 10.78 10.10
N MET A 38 -0.81 10.86 8.78
CA MET A 38 -1.38 9.90 7.85
C MET A 38 -0.53 8.64 7.66
N ILE A 39 0.81 8.77 7.61
CA ILE A 39 1.72 7.64 7.41
C ILE A 39 1.48 6.47 8.39
N PRO A 40 1.43 6.66 9.73
CA PRO A 40 1.24 5.55 10.65
C PRO A 40 -0.11 4.84 10.46
N GLU A 41 -1.15 5.59 10.10
CA GLU A 41 -2.50 5.05 9.90
C GLU A 41 -2.61 4.25 8.60
N LEU A 42 -1.98 4.72 7.51
CA LEU A 42 -1.90 3.96 6.26
C LEU A 42 -1.07 2.68 6.42
N ILE A 43 0.01 2.72 7.21
CA ILE A 43 0.77 1.51 7.55
C ILE A 43 -0.10 0.56 8.39
N GLY A 44 -0.87 1.10 9.35
CA GLY A 44 -1.83 0.34 10.14
C GLY A 44 -2.91 -0.33 9.29
N LEU A 45 -3.39 0.34 8.25
CA LEU A 45 -4.33 -0.23 7.27
C LEU A 45 -3.70 -1.40 6.50
N LEU A 46 -2.48 -1.24 5.96
CA LEU A 46 -1.79 -2.35 5.27
C LEU A 46 -1.46 -3.51 6.20
N THR A 47 -1.22 -3.22 7.48
CA THR A 47 -1.02 -4.26 8.52
C THR A 47 -2.31 -5.06 8.73
N GLN A 48 -3.48 -4.40 8.76
CA GLN A 48 -4.76 -5.09 8.83
C GLN A 48 -5.01 -5.95 7.59
N VAL A 49 -4.67 -5.46 6.40
CA VAL A 49 -4.75 -6.26 5.16
C VAL A 49 -3.89 -7.51 5.23
N ARG A 50 -2.69 -7.41 5.80
CA ARG A 50 -1.81 -8.57 5.98
C ARG A 50 -2.42 -9.60 6.94
N ASP A 51 -3.02 -9.12 8.03
CA ASP A 51 -3.49 -9.97 9.13
C ASP A 51 -4.90 -10.55 8.89
N ASP A 52 -5.75 -9.88 8.12
CA ASP A 52 -7.12 -10.31 7.75
C ASP A 52 -7.47 -9.92 6.30
N PRO A 53 -6.86 -10.59 5.29
CA PRO A 53 -6.99 -10.19 3.89
C PRO A 53 -8.41 -10.32 3.31
N ASP A 54 -9.23 -11.25 3.82
CA ASP A 54 -10.60 -11.49 3.31
C ASP A 54 -11.49 -10.25 3.49
N ALA A 55 -11.31 -9.51 4.59
CA ALA A 55 -12.06 -8.30 4.89
C ALA A 55 -11.86 -7.16 3.87
N PHE A 56 -10.78 -7.21 3.09
CA PHE A 56 -10.38 -6.15 2.16
C PHE A 56 -10.58 -6.50 0.69
N VAL A 57 -11.22 -7.64 0.40
CA VAL A 57 -11.62 -7.97 -0.96
C VAL A 57 -12.61 -6.92 -1.48
N GLU A 58 -12.30 -6.34 -2.64
CA GLU A 58 -13.05 -5.22 -3.25
C GLU A 58 -13.09 -3.91 -2.41
N ASP A 59 -12.27 -3.80 -1.36
CA ASP A 59 -12.06 -2.54 -0.64
C ASP A 59 -11.00 -1.70 -1.38
N PRO A 60 -11.29 -0.45 -1.78
CA PRO A 60 -10.29 0.41 -2.43
C PRO A 60 -9.24 0.99 -1.48
N ALA A 61 -9.42 0.92 -0.15
CA ALA A 61 -8.54 1.58 0.81
C ALA A 61 -7.07 1.11 0.76
N PRO A 62 -6.75 -0.20 0.61
CA PRO A 62 -5.38 -0.67 0.50
C PRO A 62 -4.63 -0.07 -0.69
N LEU A 63 -5.35 0.22 -1.79
CA LEU A 63 -4.77 0.85 -2.98
C LEU A 63 -4.35 2.29 -2.68
N TYR A 64 -5.22 3.07 -2.04
CA TYR A 64 -4.87 4.43 -1.61
C TYR A 64 -3.64 4.43 -0.70
N ALA A 65 -3.58 3.50 0.26
CA ALA A 65 -2.43 3.38 1.15
C ALA A 65 -1.12 3.09 0.41
N LEU A 66 -1.11 2.12 -0.52
CA LEU A 66 0.08 1.81 -1.31
C LEU A 66 0.57 3.01 -2.11
N PHE A 67 -0.33 3.69 -2.84
CA PHE A 67 0.05 4.85 -3.64
C PHE A 67 0.51 6.04 -2.79
N LEU A 68 -0.16 6.33 -1.68
CA LEU A 68 0.20 7.45 -0.80
C LEU A 68 1.52 7.20 -0.08
N LEU A 69 1.73 6.02 0.52
CA LEU A 69 2.99 5.68 1.20
C LEU A 69 4.18 5.69 0.22
N SER A 70 3.95 5.21 -1.01
CA SER A 70 4.92 5.26 -2.10
C SER A 70 5.21 6.70 -2.56
N HIS A 71 4.19 7.54 -2.70
CA HIS A 71 4.35 8.95 -3.07
C HIS A 71 5.13 9.73 -2.00
N LEU A 72 4.80 9.49 -0.72
CA LEU A 72 5.44 10.11 0.45
C LEU A 72 6.82 9.52 0.76
N LYS A 73 7.24 8.45 0.06
CA LYS A 73 8.49 7.71 0.30
C LYS A 73 8.63 7.26 1.75
N ALA A 74 7.54 6.78 2.33
CA ALA A 74 7.48 6.37 3.73
C ALA A 74 8.25 5.06 3.93
N THR A 75 9.53 5.14 4.29
CA THR A 75 10.39 3.96 4.45
C THR A 75 9.92 2.99 5.53
N ALA A 76 9.23 3.50 6.56
CA ALA A 76 8.61 2.66 7.59
C ALA A 76 7.54 1.68 7.04
N ALA A 77 7.05 1.89 5.81
CA ALA A 77 6.11 0.99 5.16
C ALA A 77 6.79 -0.18 4.41
N HIS A 78 8.11 -0.16 4.24
CA HIS A 78 8.80 -1.12 3.38
C HIS A 78 8.48 -2.58 3.72
N THR A 79 8.62 -2.91 5.01
CA THR A 79 8.40 -4.27 5.51
C THR A 79 6.97 -4.73 5.29
N VAL A 80 5.96 -3.90 5.63
CA VAL A 80 4.56 -4.32 5.47
C VAL A 80 4.20 -4.47 4.00
N ILE A 81 4.71 -3.62 3.11
CA ILE A 81 4.49 -3.73 1.66
C ILE A 81 5.10 -5.04 1.12
N ALA A 82 6.30 -5.41 1.58
CA ALA A 82 6.92 -6.69 1.21
C ALA A 82 6.13 -7.90 1.73
N ASP A 83 5.55 -7.81 2.93
CA ASP A 83 4.72 -8.86 3.51
C ASP A 83 3.43 -9.09 2.71
N LEU A 84 2.85 -8.06 2.10
CA LEU A 84 1.62 -8.20 1.29
C LEU A 84 1.81 -9.15 0.08
N LEU A 85 3.04 -9.26 -0.45
CA LEU A 85 3.35 -10.21 -1.53
C LEU A 85 3.28 -11.68 -1.08
N ARG A 86 3.22 -11.94 0.23
CA ARG A 86 3.09 -13.28 0.82
C ARG A 86 1.65 -13.74 1.00
N LEU A 87 0.66 -12.91 0.64
CA LEU A 87 -0.76 -13.22 0.85
C LEU A 87 -1.32 -14.28 -0.12
N GLY A 88 -0.50 -14.82 -1.03
CA GLY A 88 -0.93 -15.86 -1.96
C GLY A 88 -2.03 -15.37 -2.89
N GLU A 89 -3.12 -16.13 -3.01
CA GLU A 89 -4.25 -15.78 -3.88
C GLU A 89 -4.99 -14.52 -3.45
N TRP A 90 -5.01 -14.20 -2.15
CA TRP A 90 -5.62 -12.97 -1.65
C TRP A 90 -4.97 -11.72 -2.21
N ALA A 91 -3.66 -11.75 -2.44
CA ALA A 91 -2.94 -10.64 -3.04
C ALA A 91 -3.51 -10.30 -4.43
N GLN A 92 -3.87 -11.31 -5.22
CA GLN A 92 -4.55 -11.12 -6.51
C GLN A 92 -5.97 -10.56 -6.34
N TYR A 93 -6.73 -11.04 -5.35
CA TYR A 93 -8.10 -10.57 -5.12
C TYR A 93 -8.18 -9.12 -4.64
N ILE A 94 -7.17 -8.66 -3.89
CA ILE A 94 -7.14 -7.32 -3.31
C ILE A 94 -6.47 -6.32 -4.27
N PHE A 95 -5.33 -6.68 -4.85
CA PHE A 95 -4.52 -5.74 -5.63
C PHE A 95 -4.68 -5.90 -7.14
N GLY A 96 -5.24 -7.03 -7.60
CA GLY A 96 -5.39 -7.33 -9.02
C GLY A 96 -4.07 -7.23 -9.77
N ASP A 97 -4.11 -6.63 -10.96
CA ASP A 97 -2.96 -6.53 -11.86
C ASP A 97 -1.81 -5.68 -11.28
N LEU A 98 -2.09 -4.82 -10.30
CA LEU A 98 -1.06 -3.98 -9.65
C LEU A 98 0.01 -4.82 -8.96
N ILE A 99 -0.32 -6.06 -8.55
CA ILE A 99 0.67 -6.95 -7.93
C ILE A 99 1.84 -7.24 -8.85
N THR A 100 1.62 -7.30 -10.16
CA THR A 100 2.66 -7.52 -11.17
C THR A 100 3.17 -6.23 -11.80
N GLU A 101 2.36 -5.18 -11.82
CA GLU A 101 2.68 -3.95 -12.56
C GLU A 101 3.32 -2.86 -11.68
N GLU A 102 2.95 -2.75 -10.41
CA GLU A 102 3.29 -1.59 -9.57
C GLU A 102 3.98 -1.92 -8.25
N PHE A 103 3.91 -3.16 -7.77
CA PHE A 103 4.50 -3.51 -6.47
C PHE A 103 6.02 -3.35 -6.41
N SER A 104 6.74 -3.55 -7.51
CA SER A 104 8.17 -3.25 -7.60
C SER A 104 8.44 -1.75 -7.38
N THR A 105 7.61 -0.88 -7.97
CA THR A 105 7.66 0.57 -7.75
C THR A 105 7.37 0.95 -6.30
N PHE A 106 6.37 0.32 -5.66
CA PHE A 106 6.04 0.57 -4.26
C PHE A 106 7.19 0.19 -3.33
N LEU A 107 7.80 -0.98 -3.53
CA LEU A 107 8.96 -1.43 -2.76
C LEU A 107 10.17 -0.52 -2.97
N TYR A 108 10.46 -0.14 -4.22
CA TYR A 108 11.56 0.76 -4.54
C TYR A 108 11.41 2.13 -3.88
N ARG A 109 10.21 2.73 -3.96
CA ARG A 109 9.96 4.07 -3.41
C ARG A 109 9.92 4.12 -1.89
N THR A 110 9.64 3.00 -1.24
CA THR A 110 9.66 2.86 0.21
C THR A 110 10.93 2.19 0.73
N TYR A 111 11.94 1.98 -0.11
CA TYR A 111 13.14 1.25 0.28
C TYR A 111 13.83 1.90 1.50
N ASP A 112 13.99 1.11 2.55
CA ASP A 112 14.52 1.54 3.86
C ASP A 112 16.01 1.24 4.04
N ASN A 113 16.70 0.80 2.98
CA ASN A 113 18.06 0.25 2.98
C ASN A 113 18.21 -1.13 3.62
N ASP A 114 17.10 -1.82 3.93
CA ASP A 114 17.11 -3.21 4.32
C ASP A 114 16.65 -4.10 3.14
N PRO A 115 17.55 -4.86 2.50
CA PRO A 115 17.18 -5.76 1.42
C PRO A 115 16.60 -7.09 1.93
N GLU A 116 16.65 -7.38 3.23
CA GLU A 116 16.25 -8.69 3.77
C GLU A 116 14.78 -9.06 3.53
N PRO A 117 13.78 -8.15 3.64
CA PRO A 117 12.39 -8.47 3.32
C PRO A 117 12.20 -8.97 1.88
N VAL A 118 12.86 -8.30 0.93
CA VAL A 118 12.83 -8.63 -0.51
C VAL A 118 13.60 -9.93 -0.80
N LYS A 119 14.78 -10.11 -0.19
CA LYS A 119 15.54 -11.36 -0.31
C LYS A 119 14.80 -12.56 0.28
N ALA A 120 14.11 -12.37 1.41
CA ALA A 120 13.31 -13.42 2.02
C ALA A 120 12.14 -13.82 1.11
N LEU A 121 11.57 -12.87 0.36
CA LEU A 121 10.57 -13.16 -0.67
C LEU A 121 11.14 -14.00 -1.82
N LEU A 122 12.34 -13.66 -2.30
CA LEU A 122 13.04 -14.42 -3.35
C LEU A 122 13.41 -15.85 -2.91
N ALA A 123 13.76 -16.02 -1.63
CA ALA A 123 14.13 -17.30 -1.05
C ALA A 123 12.91 -18.18 -0.70
N ASP A 124 11.73 -17.59 -0.57
CA ASP A 124 10.50 -18.30 -0.23
C ASP A 124 9.98 -19.09 -1.44
N ARG A 125 10.20 -20.40 -1.42
CA ARG A 125 9.75 -21.33 -2.47
C ARG A 125 8.25 -21.62 -2.42
N THR A 126 7.57 -21.18 -1.36
CA THR A 126 6.12 -21.30 -1.20
C THR A 126 5.40 -20.03 -1.62
N ALA A 127 6.11 -18.91 -1.72
CA ALA A 127 5.60 -17.70 -2.35
C ALA A 127 5.32 -17.98 -3.84
N GLY A 128 4.16 -17.49 -4.31
CA GLY A 128 3.74 -17.67 -5.70
C GLY A 128 4.76 -17.10 -6.69
N ASP A 129 4.73 -17.58 -7.94
CA ASP A 129 5.67 -17.18 -8.99
C ASP A 129 5.80 -15.66 -9.15
N PHE A 130 4.71 -14.92 -8.92
CA PHE A 130 4.66 -13.46 -8.97
C PHE A 130 5.47 -12.77 -7.88
N ALA A 131 5.37 -13.24 -6.63
CA ALA A 131 6.12 -12.66 -5.51
C ALA A 131 7.63 -12.74 -5.75
N ARG A 132 8.10 -13.84 -6.37
CA ARG A 132 9.51 -14.03 -6.71
C ARG A 132 9.95 -13.14 -7.88
N ALA A 133 9.10 -12.93 -8.88
CA ALA A 133 9.41 -12.04 -10.01
C ALA A 133 9.55 -10.58 -9.55
N VAL A 134 8.61 -10.08 -8.75
CA VAL A 134 8.64 -8.71 -8.21
C VAL A 134 9.88 -8.46 -7.35
N GLY A 135 10.25 -9.42 -6.49
CA GLY A 135 11.46 -9.28 -5.68
C GLY A 135 12.74 -9.20 -6.51
N ALA A 136 12.77 -9.79 -7.71
CA ALA A 136 13.92 -9.75 -8.58
C ALA A 136 14.06 -8.36 -9.22
N ASP A 137 12.96 -7.79 -9.73
CA ASP A 137 12.96 -6.46 -10.40
C ASP A 137 13.41 -5.31 -9.49
N VAL A 138 13.19 -5.42 -8.18
CA VAL A 138 13.63 -4.40 -7.20
C VAL A 138 15.17 -4.34 -7.07
N LEU A 139 15.88 -5.42 -7.40
CA LEU A 139 17.31 -5.57 -7.14
C LEU A 139 18.21 -5.37 -8.37
N VAL A 140 17.66 -5.05 -9.55
CA VAL A 140 18.41 -4.88 -10.82
C VAL A 140 18.63 -3.42 -11.18
#